data_AF-A0A967ZCP3-F1
#
_entry.id   AF-A0A967ZCP3-F1
#
_cell.length_a   1.000
_cell.length_b   1.000
_cell.length_c   1.000
_cell.angle_alpha   90.00
_cell.angle_beta   90.00
_cell.angle_gamma   90.00
#
_symmetry.space_group_name_H-M   'P 1'
#
loop_
_entity.id
_entity.type
_entity.pdbx_description
1 polymer ?
#
loop_
_entity_poly.entity_id
_entity_poly.type
_entity_poly.pdbx_seq_one_letter_code
_entity_poly.pdbx_strand_id
1 'polypeptide(L)'
;MHAWGAAALGLFVLLSSLTGVLLVWKQTYLKLAIPEARVEFEPEPAALARIVESIEAQFNVDDIGLIQLATRDFPLTKVTLAGTRYAYVDVEGNVVAEWFMNERWEEWLYDLHHRLLQPRADDRRLRCTVDDAARALRARVVLADAAWSAAWHQAEGHAAGAFARDTPQHRCVRGATVSAYAVDGRGSGVPVSDRGLAAGPCSANASVQ
;
A
#
# COMPACT_ATOMS: atom_id res chain seq x y z
N MET A 1 -9.46 -1.19 14.21
CA MET A 1 -9.51 -2.34 13.26
C MET A 1 -9.61 -1.93 11.78
N HIS A 2 -10.59 -1.10 11.37
CA HIS A 2 -10.79 -0.74 9.95
C HIS A 2 -9.57 -0.05 9.30
N ALA A 3 -8.94 0.91 10.00
CA ALA A 3 -7.75 1.61 9.51
C ALA A 3 -6.57 0.67 9.21
N TRP A 4 -6.37 -0.36 10.04
CA TRP A 4 -5.29 -1.34 9.86
C TRP A 4 -5.55 -2.31 8.72
N GLY A 5 -6.82 -2.68 8.49
CA GLY A 5 -7.21 -3.44 7.31
C GLY A 5 -6.93 -2.67 6.02
N ALA A 6 -7.31 -1.39 5.98
CA ALA A 6 -7.03 -0.50 4.86
C ALA A 6 -5.52 -0.29 4.65
N ALA A 7 -4.75 -0.13 5.72
CA ALA A 7 -3.29 0.00 5.65
C ALA A 7 -2.62 -1.27 5.10
N ALA A 8 -3.01 -2.45 5.57
CA ALA A 8 -2.48 -3.72 5.09
C ALA A 8 -2.82 -3.94 3.60
N LEU A 9 -4.07 -3.65 3.21
CA LEU A 9 -4.49 -3.73 1.81
C LEU A 9 -3.73 -2.74 0.93
N GLY A 10 -3.57 -1.49 1.39
CA GLY A 10 -2.80 -0.47 0.68
C GLY A 10 -1.35 -0.87 0.46
N LEU A 11 -0.68 -1.43 1.48
CA LEU A 11 0.68 -1.95 1.35
C LEU A 11 0.78 -3.10 0.36
N PHE A 12 -0.17 -4.04 0.39
CA PHE A 12 -0.21 -5.15 -0.55
C PHE A 12 -0.36 -4.68 -2.00
N VAL A 13 -1.29 -3.76 -2.26
CA VAL A 13 -1.51 -3.16 -3.59
C VAL A 13 -0.28 -2.39 -4.04
N LEU A 14 0.35 -1.63 -3.14
CA LEU A 14 1.59 -0.88 -3.42
C LEU A 14 2.71 -1.82 -3.85
N LEU A 15 2.99 -2.88 -3.08
CA LEU A 15 4.07 -3.84 -3.39
C LEU A 15 3.80 -4.60 -4.69
N SER A 16 2.56 -5.05 -4.90
CA SER A 16 2.16 -5.75 -6.13
C SER A 16 2.30 -4.85 -7.36
N SER A 17 1.90 -3.60 -7.26
CA SER A 17 2.01 -2.62 -8.34
C SER A 17 3.47 -2.27 -8.62
N LEU A 18 4.27 -2.01 -7.57
CA LEU A 18 5.68 -1.65 -7.69
C LEU A 18 6.48 -2.77 -8.37
N THR A 19 6.30 -4.01 -7.91
CA THR A 19 6.97 -5.18 -8.49
C THR A 19 6.52 -5.41 -9.94
N GLY A 20 5.24 -5.21 -10.26
CA GLY A 20 4.73 -5.28 -11.63
C GLY A 20 5.36 -4.25 -12.56
N VAL A 21 5.45 -2.99 -12.12
CA VAL A 21 6.11 -1.92 -12.90
C VAL A 21 7.59 -2.27 -13.14
N LEU A 22 8.32 -2.71 -12.12
CA LEU A 22 9.73 -3.09 -12.29
C LEU A 22 9.92 -4.23 -13.30
N LEU A 23 8.98 -5.19 -13.36
CA LEU A 23 9.03 -6.29 -14.32
C LEU A 23 8.73 -5.86 -15.76
N VAL A 24 7.90 -4.82 -15.97
CA VAL A 24 7.70 -4.24 -17.31
C VAL A 24 9.02 -3.71 -17.88
N TRP A 25 9.85 -3.09 -17.03
CA TRP A 25 11.17 -2.57 -17.41
C TRP A 25 12.28 -3.62 -17.42
N LYS A 26 11.93 -4.92 -17.30
CA LYS A 26 12.89 -6.03 -17.21
C LYS A 26 13.94 -6.03 -18.30
N GLN A 27 13.47 -5.97 -19.53
CA GLN A 27 14.37 -6.03 -20.68
C GLN A 27 15.29 -4.81 -20.74
N THR A 28 14.80 -3.62 -20.38
CA THR A 28 15.59 -2.39 -20.40
C THR A 28 16.74 -2.41 -19.40
N TYR A 29 16.48 -2.81 -18.15
CA TYR A 29 17.58 -2.91 -17.19
C TYR A 29 18.52 -4.07 -17.49
N LEU A 30 18.03 -5.20 -18.05
CA LEU A 30 18.89 -6.31 -18.44
C LEU A 30 19.83 -5.90 -19.57
N LYS A 31 19.33 -5.16 -20.56
CA LYS A 31 20.16 -4.52 -21.58
C LYS A 31 21.19 -3.58 -20.97
N LEU A 32 20.84 -2.86 -19.91
CA LEU A 32 21.77 -1.98 -19.25
C LEU A 32 22.83 -2.75 -18.43
N ALA A 33 22.46 -3.87 -17.80
CA ALA A 33 23.36 -4.66 -16.96
C ALA A 33 24.24 -5.63 -17.75
N ILE A 34 23.76 -6.15 -18.88
CA ILE A 34 24.40 -7.17 -19.70
C ILE A 34 24.76 -6.54 -21.06
N PRO A 35 26.05 -6.28 -21.35
CA PRO A 35 26.48 -5.67 -22.61
C PRO A 35 26.05 -6.47 -23.85
N GLU A 36 26.09 -7.80 -23.77
CA GLU A 36 25.74 -8.74 -24.84
C GLU A 36 24.26 -8.62 -25.25
N ALA A 37 23.40 -8.15 -24.34
CA ALA A 37 21.98 -7.90 -24.63
C ALA A 37 21.72 -6.64 -25.47
N ARG A 38 22.74 -5.83 -25.77
CA ARG A 38 22.62 -4.57 -26.53
C ARG A 38 22.88 -4.73 -28.02
N VAL A 39 23.23 -5.93 -28.47
CA VAL A 39 23.49 -6.24 -29.88
C VAL A 39 22.20 -6.11 -30.68
N GLU A 40 22.31 -5.58 -31.90
CA GLU A 40 21.18 -5.54 -32.82
C GLU A 40 21.02 -6.92 -33.46
N PHE A 41 19.84 -7.52 -33.29
CA PHE A 41 19.56 -8.88 -33.74
C PHE A 41 18.24 -8.92 -34.51
N GLU A 42 18.26 -9.53 -35.68
CA GLU A 42 17.07 -9.84 -36.45
C GLU A 42 16.76 -11.35 -36.32
N PRO A 43 15.62 -11.75 -35.75
CA PRO A 43 15.30 -13.15 -35.49
C PRO A 43 14.88 -13.89 -36.77
N GLU A 44 15.85 -14.20 -37.62
CA GLU A 44 15.65 -15.07 -38.79
C GLU A 44 15.65 -16.56 -38.37
N PRO A 45 14.81 -17.41 -39.00
CA PRO A 45 14.75 -18.84 -38.66
C PRO A 45 16.11 -19.55 -38.71
N ALA A 46 16.96 -19.21 -39.68
CA ALA A 46 18.30 -19.79 -39.80
C ALA A 46 19.25 -19.35 -38.66
N ALA A 47 19.12 -18.11 -38.17
CA ALA A 47 19.90 -17.63 -37.04
C ALA A 47 19.45 -18.31 -35.73
N LEU A 48 18.14 -18.41 -35.52
CA LEU A 48 17.57 -19.08 -34.36
C LEU A 48 17.93 -20.58 -34.33
N ALA A 49 17.92 -21.26 -35.47
CA ALA A 49 18.33 -22.66 -35.56
C ALA A 49 19.79 -22.85 -35.12
N ARG A 50 20.72 -21.98 -35.56
CA ARG A 50 22.12 -22.03 -35.11
C ARG A 50 22.28 -21.84 -33.61
N ILE A 51 21.49 -20.95 -33.01
CA ILE A 51 21.49 -20.75 -31.55
C ILE A 51 21.02 -22.03 -30.84
N VAL A 52 19.93 -22.65 -31.31
CA VAL A 52 19.43 -23.91 -30.73
C VAL A 52 20.47 -25.03 -30.87
N GLU A 53 21.08 -25.20 -32.05
CA GLU A 53 22.15 -26.18 -32.26
C GLU A 53 23.34 -25.94 -31.33
N SER A 54 23.71 -24.67 -31.08
CA SER A 54 24.78 -24.32 -30.13
C SER A 54 24.41 -24.66 -28.68
N ILE A 55 23.14 -24.52 -28.30
CA ILE A 55 22.63 -24.86 -26.96
C ILE A 55 22.66 -26.38 -26.78
N GLU A 56 22.19 -27.13 -27.76
CA GLU A 56 22.21 -28.61 -27.75
C GLU A 56 23.63 -29.18 -27.76
N ALA A 57 24.60 -28.46 -28.35
CA ALA A 57 26.01 -28.86 -28.30
C ALA A 57 26.67 -28.60 -26.94
N GLN A 58 26.16 -27.63 -26.16
CA GLN A 58 26.74 -27.23 -24.87
C GLN A 58 26.06 -27.89 -23.68
N PHE A 59 24.77 -28.12 -23.76
CA PHE A 59 23.97 -28.74 -22.72
C PHE A 59 23.43 -30.09 -23.19
N ASN A 60 23.35 -31.06 -22.28
CA ASN A 60 22.75 -32.34 -22.61
C ASN A 60 21.26 -32.14 -22.93
N VAL A 61 20.77 -32.76 -24.01
CA VAL A 61 19.37 -32.66 -24.45
C VAL A 61 18.40 -33.09 -23.35
N ASP A 62 18.77 -34.11 -22.55
CA ASP A 62 17.97 -34.58 -21.43
C ASP A 62 17.83 -33.55 -20.29
N ASP A 63 18.75 -32.59 -20.22
CA ASP A 63 18.75 -31.53 -19.21
C ASP A 63 18.04 -30.26 -19.67
N ILE A 64 17.66 -30.13 -20.95
CA ILE A 64 17.01 -28.92 -21.48
C ILE A 64 15.49 -29.01 -21.26
N GLY A 65 14.93 -28.12 -20.44
CA GLY A 65 13.49 -28.06 -20.18
C GLY A 65 12.73 -27.11 -21.10
N LEU A 66 13.24 -25.90 -21.31
CA LEU A 66 12.59 -24.88 -22.13
C LEU A 66 13.62 -23.91 -22.69
N ILE A 67 13.55 -23.65 -24.00
CA ILE A 67 14.35 -22.62 -24.68
C ILE A 67 13.42 -21.45 -25.05
N GLN A 68 13.66 -20.29 -24.47
CA GLN A 68 13.02 -19.03 -24.85
C GLN A 68 13.96 -18.26 -25.77
N LEU A 69 13.67 -18.30 -27.06
CA LEU A 69 14.51 -17.75 -28.11
C LEU A 69 14.64 -16.22 -28.04
N ALA A 70 15.80 -15.74 -28.49
CA ALA A 70 16.06 -14.33 -28.71
C ALA A 70 15.01 -13.69 -29.63
N THR A 71 14.65 -12.45 -29.33
CA THR A 71 13.73 -11.62 -30.12
C THR A 71 14.44 -10.34 -30.55
N ARG A 72 13.85 -9.59 -31.48
CA ARG A 72 14.39 -8.29 -31.90
C ARG A 72 14.59 -7.34 -30.71
N ASP A 73 13.65 -7.34 -29.77
CA ASP A 73 13.70 -6.47 -28.59
C ASP A 73 14.58 -7.02 -27.47
N PHE A 74 14.98 -8.29 -27.51
CA PHE A 74 15.83 -8.89 -26.48
C PHE A 74 16.68 -10.00 -27.12
N PRO A 75 17.94 -9.70 -27.50
CA PRO A 75 18.80 -10.58 -28.29
C PRO A 75 19.47 -11.68 -27.44
N LEU A 76 18.89 -12.05 -26.30
CA LEU A 76 19.40 -13.15 -25.47
C LEU A 76 18.38 -14.28 -25.44
N THR A 77 18.88 -15.51 -25.57
CA THR A 77 18.10 -16.73 -25.43
C THR A 77 18.18 -17.20 -23.98
N LYS A 78 17.03 -17.38 -23.31
CA LYS A 78 16.97 -17.97 -21.95
C LYS A 78 16.75 -19.46 -22.06
N VAL A 79 17.65 -20.25 -21.48
CA VAL A 79 17.54 -21.70 -21.38
C VAL A 79 17.18 -22.06 -19.95
N THR A 80 16.11 -22.85 -19.79
CA THR A 80 15.76 -23.50 -18.53
C THR A 80 16.30 -24.90 -18.55
N LEU A 81 17.14 -25.22 -17.58
CA LEU A 81 17.81 -26.51 -17.43
C LEU A 81 17.19 -27.32 -16.28
N ALA A 82 17.47 -28.61 -16.27
CA ALA A 82 17.09 -29.52 -15.21
C ALA A 82 17.67 -29.06 -13.85
N GLY A 83 16.96 -29.41 -12.78
CA GLY A 83 17.37 -29.02 -11.44
C GLY A 83 17.34 -27.51 -11.21
N THR A 84 16.39 -26.78 -11.81
CA THR A 84 16.17 -25.34 -11.55
C THR A 84 17.36 -24.43 -11.90
N ARG A 85 18.18 -24.86 -12.86
CA ARG A 85 19.25 -24.06 -13.44
C ARG A 85 18.72 -23.26 -14.62
N TYR A 86 19.33 -22.12 -14.85
CA TYR A 86 19.00 -21.24 -15.96
C TYR A 86 20.26 -20.70 -16.59
N ALA A 87 20.24 -20.50 -17.90
CA ALA A 87 21.33 -19.89 -18.63
C ALA A 87 20.82 -18.81 -19.58
N TYR A 88 21.63 -17.77 -19.79
CA TYR A 88 21.50 -16.84 -20.89
C TYR A 88 22.57 -17.15 -21.93
N VAL A 89 22.13 -17.23 -23.18
CA VAL A 89 22.98 -17.47 -24.35
C VAL A 89 22.83 -16.28 -25.30
N ASP A 90 23.96 -15.78 -25.80
CA ASP A 90 23.99 -14.69 -26.78
C ASP A 90 23.59 -15.17 -28.20
N VAL A 91 23.63 -14.26 -29.18
CA VAL A 91 23.23 -14.55 -30.56
C VAL A 91 24.30 -15.34 -31.31
N GLU A 92 25.54 -15.33 -30.82
CA GLU A 92 26.67 -16.13 -31.30
C GLU A 92 26.67 -17.56 -30.74
N GLY A 93 25.85 -17.82 -29.72
CA GLY A 93 25.74 -19.12 -29.07
C GLY A 93 26.62 -19.29 -27.82
N ASN A 94 27.24 -18.23 -27.29
CA ASN A 94 28.03 -18.32 -26.06
C ASN A 94 27.14 -18.19 -24.81
N VAL A 95 27.44 -18.95 -23.77
CA VAL A 95 26.79 -18.79 -22.45
C VAL A 95 27.32 -17.53 -21.78
N VAL A 96 26.47 -16.51 -21.66
CA VAL A 96 26.78 -15.23 -21.03
C VAL A 96 26.72 -15.34 -19.51
N ALA A 97 25.72 -16.05 -19.00
CA ALA A 97 25.53 -16.25 -17.57
C ALA A 97 24.76 -17.54 -17.31
N GLU A 98 25.12 -18.22 -16.23
CA GLU A 98 24.38 -19.35 -15.69
C GLU A 98 24.12 -19.12 -14.20
N TRP A 99 22.94 -19.51 -13.72
CA TRP A 99 22.57 -19.35 -12.32
C TRP A 99 21.58 -20.43 -11.88
N PHE A 100 21.49 -20.63 -10.57
CA PHE A 100 20.56 -21.55 -9.93
C PHE A 100 19.42 -20.79 -9.26
N MET A 101 18.18 -21.21 -9.49
CA MET A 101 16.99 -20.64 -8.84
C MET A 101 16.94 -19.10 -8.91
N ASN A 102 16.81 -18.45 -7.74
CA ASN A 102 16.60 -17.02 -7.57
C ASN A 102 17.91 -16.26 -7.27
N GLU A 103 19.07 -16.80 -7.65
CA GLU A 103 20.38 -16.16 -7.42
C GLU A 103 20.47 -14.76 -8.03
N ARG A 104 19.76 -14.55 -9.15
CA ARG A 104 19.69 -13.25 -9.81
C ARG A 104 18.49 -12.47 -9.32
N TRP A 105 18.69 -11.18 -9.09
CA TRP A 105 17.67 -10.30 -8.50
C TRP A 105 16.42 -10.20 -9.37
N GLU A 106 16.55 -10.29 -10.71
CA GLU A 106 15.42 -10.29 -11.64
C GLU A 106 14.54 -11.52 -11.51
N GLU A 107 15.12 -12.66 -11.17
CA GLU A 107 14.40 -13.92 -11.00
C GLU A 107 13.75 -13.97 -9.61
N TRP A 108 14.46 -13.46 -8.60
CA TRP A 108 13.88 -13.20 -7.28
C TRP A 108 12.69 -12.24 -7.35
N LEU A 109 12.79 -11.13 -8.09
CA LEU A 109 11.72 -10.16 -8.27
C LEU A 109 10.51 -10.78 -8.97
N TYR A 110 10.75 -11.58 -10.01
CA TYR A 110 9.71 -12.30 -10.73
C TYR A 110 8.97 -13.28 -9.80
N ASP A 111 9.70 -14.07 -9.02
CA ASP A 111 9.14 -15.02 -8.05
C ASP A 111 8.35 -14.29 -6.95
N LEU A 112 8.90 -13.19 -6.40
CA LEU A 112 8.21 -12.38 -5.41
C LEU A 112 6.86 -11.86 -5.93
N HIS A 113 6.84 -11.28 -7.14
CA HIS A 113 5.61 -10.75 -7.74
C HIS A 113 4.55 -11.83 -7.90
N HIS A 114 4.94 -13.01 -8.40
CA HIS A 114 4.02 -14.13 -8.56
C HIS A 114 3.53 -14.66 -7.22
N ARG A 115 4.37 -14.73 -6.19
CA ARG A 115 3.94 -15.14 -4.84
C ARG A 115 2.98 -14.17 -4.18
N LEU A 116 3.11 -12.86 -4.45
CA LEU A 116 2.15 -11.86 -3.97
C LEU A 116 0.76 -12.07 -4.59
N LEU A 117 0.69 -12.39 -5.87
CA LEU A 117 -0.59 -12.59 -6.58
C LEU A 117 -1.15 -14.01 -6.45
N GLN A 118 -0.29 -15.01 -6.32
CA GLN A 118 -0.62 -16.42 -6.25
C GLN A 118 0.15 -17.07 -5.09
N PRO A 119 -0.30 -16.87 -3.84
CA PRO A 119 0.33 -17.50 -2.70
C PRO A 119 0.23 -19.03 -2.85
N ARG A 120 1.37 -19.72 -2.95
CA ARG A 120 1.37 -21.18 -2.99
C ARG A 120 0.91 -21.71 -1.63
N ALA A 121 -0.15 -22.51 -1.61
CA ALA A 121 -0.72 -23.03 -0.37
C ALA A 121 0.25 -23.95 0.41
N ASP A 122 1.23 -24.55 -0.26
CA ASP A 122 2.11 -25.63 0.23
C ASP A 122 3.41 -25.16 0.93
N ASP A 123 3.68 -23.86 1.03
CA ASP A 123 4.91 -23.38 1.67
C ASP A 123 4.79 -23.36 3.21
N ARG A 124 4.76 -24.55 3.81
CA ARG A 124 4.50 -24.77 5.25
C ARG A 124 5.59 -24.16 6.15
N ARG A 125 6.81 -23.96 5.62
CA ARG A 125 7.95 -23.35 6.31
C ARG A 125 7.91 -21.81 6.33
N LEU A 126 7.46 -21.18 5.23
CA LEU A 126 7.23 -19.73 5.23
C LEU A 126 6.02 -19.35 6.08
N ARG A 127 4.99 -20.20 6.16
CA ARG A 127 3.82 -19.96 7.01
C ARG A 127 4.20 -19.76 8.47
N CYS A 128 5.06 -20.61 9.06
CA CYS A 128 5.43 -20.45 10.47
C CYS A 128 6.15 -19.12 10.76
N THR A 129 7.08 -18.71 9.90
CA THR A 129 7.85 -17.47 10.10
C THR A 129 7.02 -16.22 9.81
N VAL A 130 6.17 -16.25 8.79
CA VAL A 130 5.25 -15.16 8.47
C VAL A 130 4.13 -15.07 9.50
N ASP A 131 3.64 -16.18 10.05
CA ASP A 131 2.62 -16.18 11.11
C ASP A 131 3.18 -15.69 12.45
N ASP A 132 4.44 -15.97 12.76
CA ASP A 132 5.14 -15.41 13.92
C ASP A 132 5.39 -13.90 13.74
N ALA A 133 5.88 -13.49 12.56
CA ALA A 133 6.08 -12.09 12.22
C ALA A 133 4.74 -11.32 12.19
N ALA A 134 3.68 -11.93 11.65
CA ALA A 134 2.34 -11.36 11.61
C ALA A 134 1.73 -11.28 13.01
N ARG A 135 1.96 -12.25 13.90
CA ARG A 135 1.55 -12.16 15.31
C ARG A 135 2.28 -11.03 16.04
N ALA A 136 3.59 -10.92 15.85
CA ALA A 136 4.39 -9.84 16.43
C ALA A 136 3.97 -8.47 15.89
N LEU A 137 3.68 -8.36 14.59
CA LEU A 137 3.19 -7.14 13.97
C LEU A 137 1.78 -6.80 14.49
N ARG A 138 0.86 -7.76 14.57
CA ARG A 138 -0.48 -7.57 15.15
C ARG A 138 -0.39 -7.09 16.60
N ALA A 139 0.48 -7.68 17.42
CA ALA A 139 0.68 -7.25 18.80
C ALA A 139 1.19 -5.80 18.88
N ARG A 140 2.17 -5.44 18.06
CA ARG A 140 2.71 -4.06 17.99
C ARG A 140 1.68 -3.06 17.48
N VAL A 141 0.87 -3.47 16.50
CA VAL A 141 -0.23 -2.68 15.95
C VAL A 141 -1.30 -2.41 17.00
N VAL A 142 -1.71 -3.42 17.76
CA VAL A 142 -2.70 -3.26 18.85
C VAL A 142 -2.17 -2.30 19.92
N LEU A 143 -0.88 -2.42 20.29
CA LEU A 143 -0.25 -1.51 21.24
C LEU A 143 -0.16 -0.08 20.69
N ALA A 144 0.13 0.08 19.39
CA ALA A 144 0.17 1.39 18.74
C ALA A 144 -1.24 2.03 18.63
N ASP A 145 -2.27 1.24 18.31
CA ASP A 145 -3.67 1.69 18.28
C ASP A 145 -4.16 2.13 19.66
N ALA A 146 -3.80 1.36 20.71
CA ALA A 146 -4.10 1.71 22.09
C ALA A 146 -3.36 2.99 22.53
N ALA A 147 -2.07 3.12 22.19
CA ALA A 147 -1.29 4.31 22.49
C ALA A 147 -1.81 5.55 21.75
N TRP A 148 -2.18 5.41 20.47
CA TRP A 148 -2.77 6.48 19.68
C TRP A 148 -4.13 6.91 20.21
N SER A 149 -5.01 5.95 20.53
CA SER A 149 -6.34 6.24 21.08
C SER A 149 -6.25 6.92 22.45
N ALA A 150 -5.31 6.50 23.30
CA ALA A 150 -5.04 7.15 24.58
C ALA A 150 -4.52 8.59 24.39
N ALA A 151 -3.58 8.80 23.47
CA ALA A 151 -3.07 10.13 23.13
C ALA A 151 -4.17 11.05 22.57
N TRP A 152 -5.05 10.51 21.73
CA TRP A 152 -6.18 11.24 21.15
C TRP A 152 -7.16 11.73 22.21
N HIS A 153 -7.62 10.85 23.12
CA HIS A 153 -8.52 11.23 24.20
C HIS A 153 -7.88 12.19 25.21
N GLN A 154 -6.57 12.06 25.43
CA GLN A 154 -5.84 13.03 26.26
C GLN A 154 -5.80 14.42 25.59
N ALA A 155 -5.60 14.49 24.27
CA ALA A 155 -5.66 15.76 23.55
C ALA A 155 -7.07 16.40 23.59
N GLU A 156 -8.13 15.60 23.45
CA GLU A 156 -9.52 16.06 23.59
C GLU A 156 -9.84 16.54 25.02
N GLY A 157 -9.37 15.82 26.04
CA GLY A 157 -9.53 16.21 27.44
C GLY A 157 -8.82 17.52 27.79
N HIS A 158 -7.64 17.77 27.21
CA HIS A 158 -6.94 19.04 27.34
C HIS A 158 -7.68 20.19 26.61
N ALA A 159 -8.27 19.93 25.44
CA ALA A 159 -9.08 20.91 24.72
C ALA A 159 -10.39 21.25 25.46
N ALA A 160 -11.07 20.25 26.03
CA ALA A 160 -12.28 20.44 26.83
C ALA A 160 -12.01 21.16 28.16
N GLY A 161 -10.89 20.85 28.83
CA GLY A 161 -10.46 21.51 30.06
C GLY A 161 -10.00 22.96 29.85
N ALA A 162 -9.45 23.29 28.67
CA ALA A 162 -9.14 24.66 28.29
C ALA A 162 -10.41 25.49 28.05
N PHE A 163 -11.42 24.93 27.38
CA PHE A 163 -12.70 25.59 27.16
C PHE A 163 -13.48 25.86 28.46
N ALA A 164 -13.43 24.94 29.43
CA ALA A 164 -14.12 25.09 30.71
C ALA A 164 -13.52 26.19 31.62
N ARG A 165 -12.25 26.57 31.43
CA ARG A 165 -11.60 27.65 32.18
C ARG A 165 -11.82 29.04 31.59
N ASP A 166 -12.10 29.11 30.28
CA ASP A 166 -12.32 30.36 29.55
C ASP A 166 -13.80 30.73 29.39
N THR A 167 -14.73 29.91 29.90
CA THR A 167 -16.13 30.33 29.99
C THR A 167 -16.24 31.53 30.94
N PRO A 168 -16.58 32.73 30.46
CA PRO A 168 -16.79 33.86 31.35
C PRO A 168 -17.96 33.49 32.24
N GLN A 169 -17.74 33.42 33.56
CA GLN A 169 -18.86 33.39 34.48
C GLN A 169 -19.64 34.67 34.25
N HIS A 170 -20.78 34.56 33.58
CA HIS A 170 -21.70 35.67 33.39
C HIS A 170 -22.11 36.15 34.79
N ARG A 171 -21.46 37.22 35.24
CA ARG A 171 -21.96 38.06 36.32
C ARG A 171 -23.37 38.47 35.89
N CYS A 172 -24.38 37.99 36.61
CA CYS A 172 -25.72 38.55 36.53
C CYS A 172 -25.65 40.04 36.90
N VAL A 173 -25.56 40.90 35.88
CA VAL A 173 -25.79 42.33 36.05
C VAL A 173 -27.29 42.50 36.23
N ARG A 174 -27.73 42.78 37.46
CA ARG A 174 -29.10 43.25 37.72
C ARG A 174 -29.36 44.48 36.85
N GLY A 175 -30.34 44.41 35.95
CA GLY A 175 -30.90 45.60 35.29
C GLY A 175 -31.02 45.57 33.76
N ALA A 176 -30.81 44.43 33.08
CA ALA A 176 -31.10 44.36 31.66
C ALA A 176 -32.61 44.11 31.43
N THR A 177 -33.36 45.17 31.12
CA THR A 177 -34.70 45.07 30.55
C THR A 177 -34.60 44.60 29.09
N VAL A 178 -35.06 43.37 28.84
CA VAL A 178 -35.18 42.85 27.47
C VAL A 178 -36.56 43.24 26.94
N SER A 179 -36.60 44.20 26.01
CA SER A 179 -37.82 44.59 25.32
C SER A 179 -38.10 43.57 24.20
N ALA A 180 -39.05 42.67 24.42
CA ALA A 180 -39.48 41.72 23.40
C ALA A 180 -40.44 42.40 22.42
N TYR A 181 -40.16 42.33 21.12
CA TYR A 181 -41.10 42.69 20.06
C TYR A 181 -41.70 41.40 19.50
N ALA A 182 -43.01 41.20 19.68
CA ALA A 182 -43.75 40.18 18.97
C ALA A 182 -44.09 40.69 17.56
N VAL A 183 -43.68 39.96 16.53
CA VAL A 183 -44.02 40.24 15.13
C VAL A 183 -45.19 39.32 14.76
N ASP A 184 -46.37 39.90 14.54
CA ASP A 184 -47.47 39.21 13.86
C ASP A 184 -47.32 39.35 12.33
N GLY A 185 -47.71 38.31 11.59
CA GLY A 185 -47.51 38.09 10.16
C GLY A 185 -48.26 39.05 9.21
N ARG A 186 -48.53 40.28 9.62
CA ARG A 186 -49.07 41.36 8.77
C ARG A 186 -48.38 42.72 8.94
N GLY A 187 -47.13 42.74 9.40
CA GLY A 187 -46.21 43.85 9.13
C GLY A 187 -46.67 45.26 9.53
N SER A 188 -47.36 45.40 10.67
CA SER A 188 -47.58 46.72 11.29
C SER A 188 -47.36 46.61 12.81
N GLY A 189 -46.28 47.24 13.29
CA GLY A 189 -45.93 47.27 14.71
C GLY A 189 -46.64 48.42 15.42
N VAL A 190 -47.35 48.11 16.52
CA VAL A 190 -47.82 49.10 17.49
C VAL A 190 -47.15 48.78 18.83
N PRO A 191 -46.56 49.76 19.53
CA PRO A 191 -45.93 49.53 20.83
C PRO A 191 -46.99 49.23 21.91
N VAL A 192 -46.86 48.09 22.59
CA VAL A 192 -47.64 47.75 23.79
C VAL A 192 -47.01 48.46 24.99
N SER A 193 -47.80 49.25 25.70
CA SER A 193 -47.42 49.96 26.92
C SER A 193 -47.19 48.98 28.08
N ASP A 194 -46.02 49.10 28.72
CA ASP A 194 -45.64 48.42 29.95
C ASP A 194 -46.62 48.71 31.10
N ARG A 195 -47.30 47.67 31.59
CA ARG A 195 -47.72 47.60 33.00
C ARG A 195 -47.63 46.16 33.51
N GLY A 196 -46.64 45.94 34.36
CA GLY A 196 -46.70 44.95 35.43
C GLY A 196 -46.27 43.54 35.07
N LEU A 197 -44.96 43.29 35.05
CA LEU A 197 -44.41 41.96 35.29
C LEU A 197 -43.37 42.05 36.40
N ALA A 198 -43.74 41.53 37.56
CA ALA A 198 -42.87 41.36 38.71
C ALA A 198 -41.74 40.38 38.36
N ALA A 199 -40.52 40.70 38.81
CA ALA A 199 -39.37 39.82 38.71
C ALA A 199 -39.58 38.55 39.55
N GLY A 200 -39.80 37.41 38.88
CA GLY A 200 -39.71 36.09 39.51
C GLY A 200 -38.25 35.61 39.60
N PRO A 201 -37.87 34.84 40.63
CA PRO A 201 -36.50 34.34 40.76
C PRO A 201 -36.21 33.23 39.73
N CYS A 202 -35.04 33.30 39.10
CA CYS A 202 -34.50 32.23 38.27
C CYS A 202 -34.31 30.96 39.10
N SER A 203 -35.13 29.92 38.90
CA SER A 203 -34.78 28.57 39.30
C SER A 203 -34.01 27.90 38.17
N ALA A 204 -32.80 27.44 38.46
CA ALA A 204 -32.02 26.61 37.57
C ALA A 204 -32.54 25.17 37.68
N ASN A 205 -33.32 24.71 36.69
CA ASN A 205 -33.63 23.29 36.54
C ASN A 205 -32.56 22.64 35.65
N ALA A 206 -31.58 22.01 36.30
CA ALA A 206 -30.70 21.03 35.68
C ALA A 206 -31.29 19.63 35.95
N SER A 207 -31.99 19.09 34.96
CA SER A 207 -32.29 17.66 34.87
C SER A 207 -32.64 17.32 33.42
N VAL A 208 -31.70 16.72 32.71
CA VAL A 208 -31.93 16.06 31.42
C VAL A 208 -31.62 14.58 31.64
N GLN A 209 -32.62 13.74 31.38
CA GLN A 209 -32.54 12.28 31.28
C GLN A 209 -31.83 11.87 29.99
#